data_AF-A0A327Y175-F1
#
_entry.id   AF-A0A327Y175-F1
#
_cell.length_a   1.000
_cell.length_b   1.000
_cell.length_c   1.000
_cell.angle_alpha   90.00
_cell.angle_beta   90.00
_cell.angle_gamma   90.00
#
_symmetry.space_group_name_H-M   'P 1'
#
loop_
_entity.id
_entity.type
_entity.pdbx_description
1 polymer ?
#
loop_
_entity_poly.entity_id
_entity_poly.type
_entity_poly.pdbx_seq_one_letter_code
_entity_poly.pdbx_strand_id
1 'polypeptide(L)'
;MVKQQSLLKQIELKFDNGYIYIGKNRSIIVTTDAFGSLRKDLIRNIGFERMKGFLFRYGWDLGRQDAKELLNHTNCSIEEYIKYGPELHTMKGHVKARCTSLEVKNENGKWHIIMEGYWSHSYEAEVHVRQFGTSSTPVCFTLCGYASGFVSEIIGEKTIFKEITCEGMGEKECGWIGKTIEQWGEQAEQELQYLDESPIVEELALTYEKLLEERNHLAFVTAIHKKLTEEVIKGNNLHSVVHQVFQSTNTPVLIENLHLHPLAYAGISSNELNEYKEELIRYMGNNHFCQPQAVVTSTQLLRLRHHHRLMTPVFCKTK
;
A
#
# COMPACT_ATOMS: atom_id res chain seq x y z
N MET A 1 7.35 -48.31 25.29
CA MET A 1 7.56 -47.11 24.45
C MET A 1 7.12 -47.44 23.03
N VAL A 2 5.90 -47.04 22.66
CA VAL A 2 5.41 -47.17 21.29
C VAL A 2 6.23 -46.19 20.45
N LYS A 3 6.99 -46.67 19.46
CA LYS A 3 7.60 -45.80 18.45
C LYS A 3 6.47 -45.05 17.75
N GLN A 4 6.30 -43.78 18.06
CA GLN A 4 5.39 -42.87 17.37
C GLN A 4 5.79 -42.91 15.88
N GLN A 5 4.98 -43.55 15.04
CA GLN A 5 5.19 -43.51 13.60
C GLN A 5 5.08 -42.03 13.17
N SER A 6 6.04 -41.53 12.40
CA SER A 6 6.03 -40.15 11.89
C SER A 6 4.67 -39.85 11.27
N LEU A 7 4.04 -38.75 11.70
CA LEU A 7 2.72 -38.28 11.23
C LEU A 7 2.67 -38.14 9.70
N LEU A 8 3.82 -37.84 9.07
CA LEU A 8 3.95 -37.82 7.62
C LEU A 8 3.61 -39.16 6.95
N LYS A 9 3.77 -40.31 7.63
CA LYS A 9 3.38 -41.61 7.08
C LYS A 9 1.88 -41.75 6.90
N GLN A 10 1.08 -40.89 7.55
CA GLN A 10 -0.37 -40.84 7.39
C GLN A 10 -0.78 -39.92 6.23
N ILE A 11 0.11 -39.00 5.82
CA ILE A 11 -0.07 -38.16 4.64
C ILE A 11 0.42 -38.95 3.42
N GLU A 12 -0.49 -39.75 2.86
CA GLU A 12 -0.19 -40.57 1.69
C GLU A 12 -0.18 -39.73 0.41
N LEU A 13 0.83 -39.97 -0.44
CA LEU A 13 0.84 -39.53 -1.83
C LEU A 13 0.09 -40.57 -2.67
N LYS A 14 -1.09 -40.21 -3.16
CA LYS A 14 -1.94 -41.11 -3.95
C LYS A 14 -2.08 -40.62 -5.39
N PHE A 15 -1.90 -41.53 -6.34
CA PHE A 15 -2.26 -41.33 -7.75
C PHE A 15 -3.58 -42.08 -8.02
N ASP A 16 -4.63 -41.37 -8.42
CA ASP A 16 -5.95 -41.96 -8.61
C ASP A 16 -6.68 -41.32 -9.79
N ASN A 17 -6.99 -42.10 -10.82
CA ASN A 17 -7.72 -41.68 -12.02
C ASN A 17 -7.23 -40.35 -12.66
N GLY A 18 -5.90 -40.17 -12.75
CA GLY A 18 -5.29 -38.94 -13.29
C GLY A 18 -5.19 -37.76 -12.31
N TYR A 19 -5.65 -37.93 -11.07
CA TYR A 19 -5.43 -36.99 -9.97
C TYR A 19 -4.25 -37.41 -9.11
N ILE A 20 -3.59 -36.41 -8.53
CA ILE A 20 -2.56 -36.59 -7.51
C ILE A 20 -3.13 -36.02 -6.22
N TYR A 21 -3.00 -36.75 -5.12
CA TYR A 21 -3.43 -36.31 -3.79
C TYR A 21 -2.26 -36.41 -2.82
N ILE A 22 -2.13 -35.40 -1.97
CA ILE A 22 -1.26 -35.44 -0.79
C ILE A 22 -2.20 -35.34 0.41
N GLY A 23 -2.38 -36.45 1.14
CA GLY A 23 -3.52 -36.57 2.07
C GLY A 23 -4.84 -36.41 1.31
N LYS A 24 -5.71 -35.50 1.76
CA LYS A 24 -6.96 -35.15 1.07
C LYS A 24 -6.82 -34.03 0.02
N ASN A 25 -5.67 -33.38 -0.04
CA ASN A 25 -5.47 -32.22 -0.92
C ASN A 25 -5.15 -32.67 -2.34
N ARG A 26 -6.06 -32.37 -3.30
CA ARG A 26 -5.77 -32.53 -4.72
C ARG A 26 -4.61 -31.63 -5.10
N SER A 27 -3.56 -32.23 -5.64
CA SER A 27 -2.28 -31.62 -5.93
C SER A 27 -1.93 -31.78 -7.40
N ILE A 28 -0.95 -30.99 -7.85
CA ILE A 28 -0.33 -31.11 -9.17
C ILE A 28 1.19 -31.12 -9.01
N ILE A 29 1.89 -31.71 -9.97
CA ILE A 29 3.35 -31.64 -10.05
C ILE A 29 3.72 -30.59 -11.08
N VAL A 30 4.55 -29.62 -10.67
CA VAL A 30 5.05 -28.55 -11.53
C VAL A 30 6.57 -28.52 -11.44
N THR A 31 7.25 -28.42 -12.57
CA THR A 31 8.72 -28.34 -12.62
C THR A 31 9.22 -26.99 -12.08
N THR A 32 10.40 -26.98 -11.47
CA THR A 32 11.06 -25.75 -11.00
C THR A 32 11.40 -24.78 -12.14
N ASP A 33 11.61 -25.28 -13.37
CA ASP A 33 11.80 -24.47 -14.57
C ASP A 33 10.54 -23.68 -14.96
N ALA A 34 9.38 -24.32 -14.90
CA ALA A 34 8.10 -23.65 -15.11
C ALA A 34 7.83 -22.60 -14.03
N PHE A 35 8.15 -22.89 -12.77
CA PHE A 35 8.10 -21.90 -11.69
C PHE A 35 9.06 -20.72 -11.94
N GLY A 36 10.27 -20.98 -12.43
CA GLY A 36 11.21 -19.92 -12.80
C GLY A 36 10.68 -19.01 -13.90
N SER A 37 10.00 -19.59 -14.90
CA SER A 37 9.33 -18.84 -15.96
C SER A 37 8.20 -17.98 -15.41
N LEU A 38 7.34 -18.55 -14.55
CA LEU A 38 6.29 -17.81 -13.84
C LEU A 38 6.88 -16.64 -13.04
N ARG A 39 7.94 -16.87 -12.27
CA ARG A 39 8.60 -15.84 -11.48
C ARG A 39 9.15 -14.72 -12.36
N LYS A 40 9.80 -15.06 -13.48
CA LYS A 40 10.32 -14.10 -14.45
C LYS A 40 9.21 -13.25 -15.07
N ASP A 41 8.10 -13.87 -15.44
CA ASP A 41 6.96 -13.16 -16.00
C ASP A 41 6.30 -12.26 -14.95
N LEU A 42 6.16 -12.69 -13.69
CA LEU A 42 5.69 -11.84 -12.60
C LEU A 42 6.59 -10.62 -12.43
N ILE A 43 7.91 -10.82 -12.30
CA ILE A 43 8.86 -9.69 -12.16
C ILE A 43 8.76 -8.74 -13.35
N ARG A 44 8.66 -9.26 -14.58
CA ARG A 44 8.57 -8.45 -15.79
C ARG A 44 7.29 -7.61 -15.86
N ASN A 45 6.16 -8.16 -15.40
CA ASN A 45 4.84 -7.51 -15.57
C ASN A 45 4.44 -6.64 -14.38
N ILE A 46 4.79 -7.02 -13.15
CA ILE A 46 4.35 -6.32 -11.92
C ILE A 46 5.51 -5.80 -11.06
N GLY A 47 6.75 -6.02 -11.48
CA GLY A 47 7.94 -5.61 -10.74
C GLY A 47 8.32 -6.55 -9.60
N PHE A 48 9.55 -6.40 -9.11
CA PHE A 48 10.10 -7.28 -8.08
C PHE A 48 9.35 -7.15 -6.75
N GLU A 49 9.09 -5.92 -6.26
CA GLU A 49 8.43 -5.71 -4.96
C GLU A 49 7.03 -6.31 -4.89
N ARG A 50 6.18 -6.12 -5.92
CA ARG A 50 4.85 -6.73 -5.93
C ARG A 50 4.89 -8.25 -6.09
N MET A 51 5.88 -8.77 -6.83
CA MET A 51 6.09 -10.21 -6.93
C MET A 51 6.39 -10.85 -5.57
N LYS A 52 7.13 -10.17 -4.67
CA LYS A 52 7.37 -10.66 -3.30
C LYS A 52 6.05 -10.92 -2.58
N GLY A 53 5.16 -9.92 -2.60
CA GLY A 53 3.83 -10.03 -2.00
C GLY A 53 2.99 -11.15 -2.60
N PHE A 54 3.00 -11.27 -3.93
CA PHE A 54 2.26 -12.32 -4.64
C PHE A 54 2.73 -13.72 -4.26
N LEU A 55 4.05 -13.98 -4.30
CA LEU A 55 4.61 -15.29 -3.94
C LEU A 55 4.49 -15.58 -2.43
N PHE A 56 4.60 -14.56 -1.58
CA PHE A 56 4.39 -14.70 -0.14
C PHE A 56 2.95 -15.13 0.17
N ARG A 57 1.93 -14.49 -0.42
CA ARG A 57 0.52 -14.90 -0.25
C ARG A 57 0.25 -16.28 -0.81
N TYR A 58 0.80 -16.59 -1.99
CA TYR A 58 0.71 -17.94 -2.54
C TYR A 58 1.29 -18.98 -1.58
N GLY A 59 2.49 -18.73 -1.04
CA GLY A 59 3.10 -19.57 -0.01
C GLY A 59 2.23 -19.68 1.24
N TRP A 60 1.71 -18.56 1.73
CA TRP A 60 0.83 -18.49 2.90
C TRP A 60 -0.35 -19.44 2.78
N ASP A 61 -1.04 -19.44 1.64
CA ASP A 61 -2.18 -20.34 1.42
C ASP A 61 -1.77 -21.81 1.28
N LEU A 62 -0.61 -22.11 0.67
CA LEU A 62 -0.06 -23.47 0.66
C LEU A 62 0.16 -23.99 2.09
N GLY A 63 0.83 -23.19 2.93
CA GLY A 63 1.09 -23.55 4.32
C GLY A 63 -0.18 -23.70 5.14
N ARG A 64 -1.14 -22.80 4.95
CA ARG A 64 -2.46 -22.85 5.61
C ARG A 64 -3.23 -24.13 5.26
N GLN A 65 -3.29 -24.49 3.98
CA GLN A 65 -4.01 -25.69 3.54
C GLN A 65 -3.39 -26.97 4.12
N ASP A 66 -2.07 -27.00 4.22
CA ASP A 66 -1.35 -28.13 4.81
C ASP A 66 -1.55 -28.23 6.32
N ALA A 67 -1.52 -27.11 7.03
CA ALA A 67 -1.83 -27.07 8.46
C ALA A 67 -3.25 -27.58 8.73
N LYS A 68 -4.24 -27.15 7.94
CA LYS A 68 -5.63 -27.64 8.05
C LYS A 68 -5.74 -29.14 7.84
N GLU A 69 -5.03 -29.67 6.84
CA GLU A 69 -5.04 -31.12 6.61
C GLU A 69 -4.39 -31.85 7.78
N LEU A 70 -3.26 -31.35 8.30
CA LEU A 70 -2.56 -31.95 9.43
C LEU A 70 -3.44 -32.02 10.69
N LEU A 71 -4.20 -30.97 10.97
CA LEU A 71 -5.13 -30.89 12.10
C LEU A 71 -6.26 -31.94 12.03
N ASN A 72 -6.52 -32.53 10.85
CA ASN A 72 -7.53 -33.58 10.69
C ASN A 72 -7.06 -34.98 11.12
N HIS A 73 -5.74 -35.21 11.26
CA HIS A 73 -5.19 -36.57 11.35
C HIS A 73 -4.68 -36.99 12.75
N THR A 74 -4.67 -36.11 13.75
CA THR A 74 -4.18 -36.46 15.11
C THR A 74 -4.75 -35.59 16.25
N ASN A 75 -4.48 -35.99 17.50
CA ASN A 75 -4.57 -35.15 18.70
C ASN A 75 -3.15 -34.88 19.25
N CYS A 76 -2.32 -34.20 18.46
CA CYS A 76 -0.96 -33.80 18.87
C CYS A 76 -0.97 -32.49 19.68
N SER A 77 0.12 -32.23 20.41
CA SER A 77 0.34 -30.90 20.99
C SER A 77 0.63 -29.88 19.89
N ILE A 78 0.42 -28.59 20.18
CA ILE A 78 0.74 -27.49 19.25
C ILE A 78 2.21 -27.52 18.82
N GLU A 79 3.12 -27.79 19.76
CA GLU A 79 4.55 -27.90 19.46
C GLU A 79 4.87 -29.05 18.50
N GLU A 80 4.20 -30.19 18.65
CA GLU A 80 4.34 -31.31 17.73
C GLU A 80 3.84 -30.92 16.33
N TYR A 81 2.68 -30.27 16.23
CA TYR A 81 2.15 -29.77 14.95
C TYR A 81 3.12 -28.83 14.24
N ILE A 82 3.69 -27.87 14.96
CA ILE A 82 4.68 -26.92 14.41
C ILE A 82 5.91 -27.66 13.87
N LYS A 83 6.41 -28.67 14.60
CA LYS A 83 7.59 -29.45 14.20
C LYS A 83 7.38 -30.26 12.92
N TYR A 84 6.14 -30.61 12.57
CA TYR A 84 5.84 -31.28 11.30
C TYR A 84 5.88 -30.35 10.08
N GLY A 85 5.78 -29.03 10.28
CA GLY A 85 5.86 -28.05 9.18
C GLY A 85 7.14 -28.21 8.34
N PRO A 86 8.35 -28.16 8.94
CA PRO A 86 9.62 -28.40 8.24
C PRO A 86 9.70 -29.76 7.53
N GLU A 87 9.19 -30.81 8.17
CA GLU A 87 9.15 -32.16 7.62
C GLU A 87 8.28 -32.23 6.36
N LEU A 88 7.08 -31.64 6.39
CA LEU A 88 6.16 -31.59 5.26
C LEU A 88 6.72 -30.73 4.12
N HIS A 89 7.34 -29.60 4.47
CA HIS A 89 8.00 -28.71 3.50
C HIS A 89 9.13 -29.44 2.74
N THR A 90 9.84 -30.32 3.45
CA THR A 90 10.88 -31.19 2.88
C THR A 90 10.28 -32.32 2.04
N MET A 91 9.23 -32.97 2.52
CA MET A 91 8.54 -34.04 1.79
C MET A 91 7.99 -33.55 0.45
N LYS A 92 7.46 -32.33 0.40
CA LYS A 92 6.96 -31.69 -0.82
C LYS A 92 8.05 -31.23 -1.79
N GLY A 93 9.32 -31.37 -1.43
CA GLY A 93 10.44 -31.02 -2.30
C GLY A 93 10.66 -29.52 -2.49
N HIS A 94 10.11 -28.67 -1.61
CA HIS A 94 10.38 -27.24 -1.67
C HIS A 94 11.81 -26.93 -1.17
N VAL A 95 12.20 -27.55 -0.05
CA VAL A 95 13.45 -27.23 0.63
C VAL A 95 13.81 -28.33 1.62
N LYS A 96 15.09 -28.53 1.93
CA LYS A 96 15.48 -29.31 3.09
C LYS A 96 15.50 -28.41 4.33
N ALA A 97 14.44 -28.50 5.15
CA ALA A 97 14.26 -27.64 6.30
C ALA A 97 14.76 -28.28 7.60
N ARG A 98 15.37 -27.45 8.46
CA ARG A 98 15.86 -27.83 9.79
C ARG A 98 15.50 -26.75 10.81
N CYS A 99 14.81 -27.14 11.87
CA CYS A 99 14.57 -26.29 13.04
C CYS A 99 15.77 -26.37 14.00
N THR A 100 16.31 -25.24 14.44
CA THR A 100 17.38 -25.18 15.45
C THR A 100 16.87 -24.77 16.82
N SER A 101 15.85 -23.93 16.86
CA SER A 101 15.22 -23.49 18.11
C SER A 101 13.72 -23.37 17.91
N LEU A 102 12.97 -23.73 18.95
CA LEU A 102 11.53 -23.54 19.03
C LEU A 102 11.16 -23.25 20.48
N GLU A 103 10.60 -22.06 20.70
CA GLU A 103 9.98 -21.66 21.96
C GLU A 103 8.51 -21.38 21.70
N VAL A 104 7.63 -22.03 22.45
CA VAL A 104 6.18 -21.80 22.40
C VAL A 104 5.69 -21.49 23.81
N LYS A 105 4.97 -20.39 23.97
CA LYS A 105 4.40 -19.96 25.25
C LYS A 105 2.94 -19.57 25.08
N ASN A 106 2.12 -19.87 26.07
CA ASN A 106 0.77 -19.35 26.16
C ASN A 106 0.69 -18.40 27.35
N GLU A 107 0.42 -17.12 27.08
CA GLU A 107 0.27 -16.08 28.08
C GLU A 107 -1.14 -15.51 27.98
N ASN A 108 -1.95 -15.70 29.02
CA ASN A 108 -3.33 -15.21 29.11
C ASN A 108 -4.24 -15.64 27.94
N GLY A 109 -4.05 -16.85 27.41
CA GLY A 109 -4.84 -17.38 26.29
C GLY A 109 -4.31 -16.99 24.91
N LYS A 110 -3.20 -16.24 24.85
CA LYS A 110 -2.52 -15.86 23.60
C LYS A 110 -1.26 -16.69 23.40
N TRP A 111 -1.09 -17.25 22.21
CA TRP A 111 0.11 -18.01 21.87
C TRP A 111 1.22 -17.09 21.35
N HIS A 112 2.44 -17.31 21.82
CA HIS A 112 3.65 -16.67 21.36
C HIS A 112 4.64 -17.74 20.92
N ILE A 113 5.28 -17.53 19.78
CA ILE A 113 6.25 -18.47 19.21
C ILE A 113 7.49 -17.73 18.76
N ILE A 114 8.66 -18.25 19.11
CA ILE A 114 9.93 -17.90 18.46
C ILE A 114 10.51 -19.19 17.89
N MET A 115 10.75 -19.21 16.59
CA MET A 115 11.28 -20.37 15.89
C MET A 115 12.42 -19.94 14.98
N GLU A 116 13.50 -20.72 14.97
CA GLU A 116 14.67 -20.42 14.14
C GLU A 116 15.16 -21.69 13.45
N GLY A 117 15.81 -21.50 12.31
CA GLY A 117 16.38 -22.62 11.59
C GLY A 117 16.99 -22.25 10.26
N TYR A 118 17.21 -23.30 9.47
CA TYR A 118 17.87 -23.23 8.19
C TYR A 118 17.09 -23.99 7.12
N TRP A 119 17.21 -23.50 5.90
CA TRP A 119 16.72 -24.05 4.66
C TRP A 119 17.93 -24.28 3.76
N SER A 120 18.08 -25.50 3.27
CA SER A 120 19.11 -25.87 2.30
C SER A 120 18.44 -26.44 1.06
N HIS A 121 19.06 -26.28 -0.11
CA HIS A 121 18.47 -26.73 -1.37
C HIS A 121 17.12 -26.06 -1.63
N SER A 122 17.02 -24.75 -1.38
CA SER A 122 15.80 -23.99 -1.69
C SER A 122 15.58 -23.95 -3.20
N TYR A 123 14.43 -24.50 -3.65
CA TYR A 123 14.07 -24.45 -5.06
C TYR A 123 13.93 -23.00 -5.56
N GLU A 124 13.48 -22.07 -4.71
CA GLU A 124 13.36 -20.66 -5.06
C GLU A 124 14.72 -19.99 -5.23
N ALA A 125 15.66 -20.27 -4.32
CA ALA A 125 17.00 -19.71 -4.41
C ALA A 125 17.74 -20.24 -5.64
N GLU A 126 17.69 -21.56 -5.87
CA GLU A 126 18.31 -22.20 -7.05
C GLU A 126 17.77 -21.60 -8.35
N VAL A 127 16.44 -21.53 -8.48
CA VAL A 127 15.78 -20.97 -9.66
C VAL A 127 16.11 -19.50 -9.83
N HIS A 128 16.14 -18.73 -8.74
CA HIS A 128 16.46 -17.31 -8.78
C HIS A 128 17.89 -17.09 -9.32
N VAL A 129 18.89 -17.77 -8.74
CA VAL A 129 20.29 -17.63 -9.15
C VAL A 129 20.47 -18.00 -10.62
N ARG A 130 19.84 -19.10 -11.05
CA ARG A 130 19.92 -19.55 -12.44
C ARG A 130 19.30 -18.56 -13.44
N GLN A 131 18.25 -17.83 -13.04
CA GLN A 131 17.51 -16.92 -13.94
C GLN A 131 17.99 -15.45 -13.88
N PHE A 132 18.42 -14.99 -12.70
CA PHE A 132 18.71 -13.57 -12.42
C PHE A 132 20.13 -13.33 -11.88
N GLY A 133 20.89 -14.39 -11.57
CA GLY A 133 22.15 -14.29 -10.85
C GLY A 133 21.95 -14.11 -9.35
N THR A 134 23.03 -13.79 -8.65
CA THR A 134 23.02 -13.54 -7.20
C THR A 134 22.22 -12.28 -6.86
N SER A 135 21.39 -12.36 -5.84
CA SER A 135 20.59 -11.26 -5.32
C SER A 135 21.30 -10.51 -4.20
N SER A 136 21.00 -9.23 -4.00
CA SER A 136 21.43 -8.45 -2.83
C SER A 136 20.53 -8.67 -1.61
N THR A 137 19.35 -9.26 -1.79
CA THR A 137 18.38 -9.55 -0.72
C THR A 137 17.93 -11.00 -0.75
N PRO A 138 17.39 -11.54 0.36
CA PRO A 138 16.77 -12.86 0.37
C PRO A 138 15.64 -12.99 -0.68
N VAL A 139 15.40 -14.21 -1.17
CA VAL A 139 14.54 -14.46 -2.35
C VAL A 139 13.49 -15.55 -2.16
N CYS A 140 13.48 -16.25 -1.03
CA CYS A 140 12.59 -17.39 -0.79
C CYS A 140 11.22 -16.95 -0.25
N PHE A 141 10.48 -16.17 -1.04
CA PHE A 141 9.23 -15.54 -0.63
C PHE A 141 8.09 -16.55 -0.44
N THR A 142 8.00 -17.57 -1.30
CA THR A 142 7.00 -18.65 -1.15
C THR A 142 7.31 -19.49 0.08
N LEU A 143 8.59 -19.78 0.37
CA LEU A 143 9.00 -20.52 1.57
C LEU A 143 8.67 -19.75 2.85
N CYS A 144 8.94 -18.45 2.89
CA CYS A 144 8.58 -17.57 4.01
C CYS A 144 7.05 -17.50 4.20
N GLY A 145 6.32 -17.32 3.10
CA GLY A 145 4.86 -17.36 3.09
C GLY A 145 4.33 -18.67 3.66
N TYR A 146 4.83 -19.80 3.17
CA TYR A 146 4.45 -21.14 3.61
C TYR A 146 4.64 -21.31 5.12
N ALA A 147 5.82 -21.02 5.65
CA ALA A 147 6.09 -21.17 7.08
C ALA A 147 5.18 -20.26 7.91
N SER A 148 4.96 -19.02 7.45
CA SER A 148 4.09 -18.04 8.12
C SER A 148 2.63 -18.52 8.16
N GLY A 149 2.08 -18.93 7.03
CA GLY A 149 0.69 -19.41 6.93
C GLY A 149 0.45 -20.72 7.67
N PHE A 150 1.40 -21.66 7.59
CA PHE A 150 1.31 -22.94 8.28
C PHE A 150 1.27 -22.76 9.80
N VAL A 151 2.24 -22.05 10.37
CA VAL A 151 2.32 -21.87 11.82
C VAL A 151 1.16 -21.01 12.34
N SER A 152 0.77 -19.95 11.60
CA SER A 152 -0.36 -19.12 11.99
C SER A 152 -1.67 -19.90 12.08
N GLU A 153 -1.90 -20.84 11.16
CA GLU A 153 -3.09 -21.69 11.17
C GLU A 153 -3.08 -22.68 12.35
N ILE A 154 -1.93 -23.26 12.69
CA ILE A 154 -1.80 -24.19 13.82
C ILE A 154 -2.05 -23.49 15.16
N ILE A 155 -1.46 -22.31 15.37
CA ILE A 155 -1.49 -21.65 16.69
C ILE A 155 -2.66 -20.66 16.85
N GLY A 156 -3.30 -20.25 15.76
CA GLY A 156 -4.40 -19.27 15.75
C GLY A 156 -3.94 -17.81 15.87
N GLU A 157 -2.63 -17.55 15.95
CA GLU A 157 -2.01 -16.23 16.09
C GLU A 157 -1.14 -15.93 14.87
N LYS A 158 -1.25 -14.70 14.35
CA LYS A 158 -0.53 -14.31 13.13
C LYS A 158 0.98 -14.31 13.40
N THR A 159 1.68 -15.19 12.69
CA THR A 159 3.10 -15.47 12.80
C THR A 159 3.78 -15.20 11.46
N ILE A 160 4.90 -14.48 11.50
CA ILE A 160 5.65 -14.07 10.33
C ILE A 160 7.05 -14.69 10.38
N PHE A 161 7.42 -15.36 9.30
CA PHE A 161 8.76 -15.89 9.05
C PHE A 161 9.51 -14.96 8.10
N LYS A 162 10.71 -14.60 8.51
CA LYS A 162 11.64 -13.77 7.76
C LYS A 162 12.90 -14.57 7.43
N GLU A 163 13.33 -14.46 6.19
CA GLU A 163 14.63 -14.97 5.75
C GLU A 163 15.71 -13.90 6.05
N ILE A 164 16.78 -14.31 6.71
CA ILE A 164 17.88 -13.45 7.17
C ILE A 164 19.10 -13.60 6.26
N THR A 165 19.43 -14.83 5.89
CA THR A 165 20.49 -15.18 4.92
C THR A 165 19.88 -16.07 3.85
N CYS A 166 20.45 -16.09 2.64
CA CYS A 166 19.87 -16.83 1.52
C CYS A 166 20.93 -17.40 0.58
N GLU A 167 20.76 -18.65 0.15
CA GLU A 167 21.54 -19.27 -0.94
C GLU A 167 21.47 -18.41 -2.21
N GLY A 168 20.35 -17.71 -2.44
CA GLY A 168 20.18 -16.77 -3.55
C GLY A 168 21.10 -15.55 -3.50
N MET A 169 21.64 -15.22 -2.33
CA MET A 169 22.64 -14.16 -2.14
C MET A 169 24.08 -14.67 -2.25
N GLY A 170 24.27 -15.99 -2.44
CA GLY A 170 25.58 -16.65 -2.41
C GLY A 170 25.96 -17.22 -1.04
N GLU A 171 25.07 -17.21 -0.05
CA GLU A 171 25.30 -17.83 1.25
C GLU A 171 25.20 -19.36 1.17
N LYS A 172 25.72 -20.05 2.20
CA LYS A 172 25.72 -21.53 2.23
C LYS A 172 24.33 -22.13 2.45
N GLU A 173 23.52 -21.49 3.30
CA GLU A 173 22.17 -21.94 3.66
C GLU A 173 21.29 -20.69 3.85
N CYS A 174 19.98 -20.87 3.63
CA CYS A 174 18.98 -19.86 3.88
C CYS A 174 18.58 -19.88 5.37
N GLY A 175 19.00 -18.90 6.16
CA GLY A 175 18.65 -18.79 7.58
C GLY A 175 17.34 -18.05 7.78
N TRP A 176 16.48 -18.51 8.67
CA TRP A 176 15.16 -17.91 8.90
C TRP A 176 14.80 -17.81 10.38
N ILE A 177 13.95 -16.83 10.69
CA ILE A 177 13.40 -16.58 12.02
C ILE A 177 11.88 -16.37 11.87
N GLY A 178 11.10 -17.10 12.64
CA GLY A 178 9.65 -16.97 12.75
C GLY A 178 9.24 -16.46 14.13
N LYS A 179 8.42 -15.41 14.18
CA LYS A 179 7.84 -14.90 15.42
C LYS A 179 6.40 -14.45 15.26
N THR A 180 5.64 -14.41 16.34
CA THR A 180 4.34 -13.71 16.33
C THR A 180 4.55 -12.22 16.08
N ILE A 181 3.57 -11.55 15.49
CA ILE A 181 3.67 -10.10 15.18
C ILE A 181 4.02 -9.27 16.42
N GLU A 182 3.43 -9.62 17.56
CA GLU A 182 3.70 -8.91 18.81
C GLU A 182 5.18 -8.98 19.22
N GLN A 183 5.84 -10.11 18.97
CA GLN A 183 7.27 -10.27 19.25
C GLN A 183 8.17 -9.63 18.19
N TRP A 184 7.67 -9.40 16.98
CA TRP A 184 8.38 -8.64 15.95
C TRP A 184 8.27 -7.13 16.14
N GLY A 185 7.11 -6.63 16.59
CA GLY A 185 6.80 -5.21 16.57
C GLY A 185 6.90 -4.65 15.14
N GLU A 186 7.54 -3.49 14.98
CA GLU A 186 7.70 -2.80 13.69
C GLU A 186 8.52 -3.61 12.67
N GLN A 187 9.33 -4.57 13.12
CA GLN A 187 10.19 -5.35 12.22
C GLN A 187 9.42 -6.26 11.26
N ALA A 188 8.12 -6.49 11.47
CA ALA A 188 7.27 -7.28 10.57
C ALA A 188 6.50 -6.43 9.54
N GLU A 189 6.63 -5.10 9.54
CA GLU A 189 5.80 -4.21 8.72
C GLU A 189 5.86 -4.55 7.22
N GLN A 190 7.05 -4.81 6.69
CA GLN A 190 7.25 -5.17 5.29
C GLN A 190 6.52 -6.48 4.91
N GLU A 191 6.64 -7.52 5.71
CA GLU A 191 5.95 -8.79 5.47
C GLU A 191 4.44 -8.68 5.67
N LEU A 192 3.98 -7.76 6.53
CA LEU A 192 2.56 -7.47 6.68
C LEU A 192 2.00 -6.76 5.45
N GLN A 193 2.77 -5.88 4.82
CA GLN A 193 2.39 -5.27 3.54
C GLN A 193 2.27 -6.32 2.42
N TYR A 194 3.02 -7.42 2.48
CA TYR A 194 2.84 -8.53 1.53
C TYR A 194 1.47 -9.20 1.62
N LEU A 195 0.82 -9.16 2.78
CA LEU A 195 -0.54 -9.67 2.96
C LEU A 195 -1.62 -8.69 2.50
N ASP A 196 -1.26 -7.45 2.16
CA ASP A 196 -2.19 -6.50 1.55
C ASP A 196 -2.50 -6.92 0.11
N GLU A 197 -3.79 -6.97 -0.21
CA GLU A 197 -4.33 -7.43 -1.49
C GLU A 197 -4.64 -6.28 -2.46
N SER A 198 -4.31 -5.04 -2.10
CA SER A 198 -4.59 -3.83 -2.90
C SER A 198 -4.35 -4.05 -4.41
N PRO A 199 -5.42 -4.15 -5.23
CA PRO A 199 -5.29 -4.52 -6.63
C PRO A 199 -4.57 -3.44 -7.44
N ILE A 200 -3.59 -3.84 -8.24
CA ILE A 200 -2.80 -2.94 -9.11
C ILE A 200 -3.73 -2.10 -10.02
N VAL A 201 -4.81 -2.71 -10.50
CA VAL A 201 -5.75 -2.08 -11.43
C VAL A 201 -6.51 -0.93 -10.75
N GLU A 202 -6.84 -1.09 -9.47
CA GLU A 202 -7.56 -0.06 -8.71
C GLU A 202 -6.64 1.13 -8.41
N GLU A 203 -5.41 0.86 -7.97
CA GLU A 203 -4.40 1.91 -7.75
C GLU A 203 -4.07 2.68 -9.04
N LEU A 204 -3.99 1.97 -10.17
CA LEU A 204 -3.76 2.58 -11.48
C LEU A 204 -4.96 3.43 -11.92
N ALA A 205 -6.19 2.94 -11.73
CA ALA A 205 -7.40 3.70 -12.05
C ALA A 205 -7.46 5.00 -11.24
N LEU A 206 -7.22 4.92 -9.92
CA LEU A 206 -7.19 6.08 -9.03
C LEU A 206 -6.10 7.08 -9.43
N THR A 207 -4.92 6.60 -9.81
CA THR A 207 -3.81 7.47 -10.25
C THR A 207 -4.14 8.13 -11.57
N TYR A 208 -4.76 7.40 -12.50
CA TYR A 208 -5.17 7.93 -13.79
C TYR A 208 -6.25 9.01 -13.64
N GLU A 209 -7.25 8.80 -12.77
CA GLU A 209 -8.26 9.80 -12.45
C GLU A 209 -7.64 11.08 -11.88
N LYS A 210 -6.75 10.97 -10.89
CA LYS A 210 -6.04 12.13 -10.33
C LYS A 210 -5.21 12.88 -11.38
N LEU A 211 -4.49 12.15 -12.24
CA LEU A 211 -3.72 12.77 -13.32
C LEU A 211 -4.62 13.49 -14.33
N LEU A 212 -5.79 12.93 -14.63
CA LEU A 212 -6.77 13.59 -15.50
C LEU A 212 -7.30 14.88 -14.86
N GLU A 213 -7.63 14.86 -13.58
CA GLU A 213 -8.06 16.05 -12.84
C GLU A 213 -6.99 17.14 -12.86
N GLU A 214 -5.75 16.82 -12.50
CA GLU A 214 -4.63 17.77 -12.50
C GLU A 214 -4.36 18.33 -13.90
N ARG A 215 -4.37 17.49 -14.94
CA ARG A 215 -4.22 17.93 -16.32
C ARG A 215 -5.34 18.90 -16.73
N ASN A 216 -6.59 18.58 -16.36
CA ASN A 216 -7.74 19.41 -16.68
C ASN A 216 -7.69 20.76 -15.93
N HIS A 217 -7.27 20.76 -14.66
CA HIS A 217 -7.03 21.99 -13.90
C HIS A 217 -5.95 22.86 -14.54
N LEU A 218 -4.82 22.28 -14.93
CA LEU A 218 -3.75 23.01 -15.62
C LEU A 218 -4.20 23.57 -16.96
N ALA A 219 -4.93 22.79 -17.76
CA ALA A 219 -5.48 23.24 -19.04
C ALA A 219 -6.44 24.43 -18.84
N PHE A 220 -7.30 24.36 -17.83
CA PHE A 220 -8.24 25.42 -17.47
C PHE A 220 -7.52 26.71 -17.06
N VAL A 221 -6.58 26.62 -16.11
CA VAL A 221 -5.80 27.78 -15.63
C VAL A 221 -4.99 28.41 -16.76
N THR A 222 -4.36 27.58 -17.61
CA THR A 222 -3.58 28.05 -18.76
C THR A 222 -4.46 28.80 -19.77
N ALA A 223 -5.66 28.29 -20.04
CA ALA A 223 -6.61 28.94 -20.94
C ALA A 223 -7.06 30.31 -20.42
N ILE A 224 -7.34 30.41 -19.12
CA ILE A 224 -7.66 31.69 -18.47
C ILE A 224 -6.47 32.64 -18.57
N HIS A 225 -5.27 32.20 -18.19
CA HIS A 225 -4.08 33.04 -18.22
C HIS A 225 -3.79 33.59 -19.62
N LYS A 226 -3.95 32.76 -20.66
CA LYS A 226 -3.79 33.19 -22.05
C LYS A 226 -4.78 34.30 -22.42
N LYS A 227 -6.08 34.10 -22.14
CA LYS A 227 -7.12 35.11 -22.40
C LYS A 227 -6.83 36.41 -21.66
N LEU A 228 -6.46 36.34 -20.38
CA LEU A 228 -6.14 37.53 -19.59
C LEU A 228 -4.91 38.27 -20.14
N THR A 229 -3.88 37.54 -20.55
CA THR A 229 -2.67 38.12 -21.16
C THR A 229 -2.99 38.84 -22.46
N GLU A 230 -3.83 38.26 -23.32
CA GLU A 230 -4.30 38.89 -24.56
C GLU A 230 -5.07 40.19 -24.30
N GLU A 231 -5.95 40.20 -23.29
CA GLU A 231 -6.71 41.40 -22.93
C GLU A 231 -5.82 42.54 -22.39
N VAL A 232 -4.80 42.20 -21.60
CA VAL A 232 -3.81 43.17 -21.10
C VAL A 232 -2.97 43.74 -22.25
N ILE A 233 -2.52 42.91 -23.19
CA ILE A 233 -1.73 43.35 -24.36
C ILE A 233 -2.54 44.31 -25.25
N LYS A 234 -3.85 44.10 -25.40
CA LYS A 234 -4.74 44.97 -26.18
C LYS A 234 -5.00 46.34 -25.54
N GLY A 235 -4.53 46.58 -24.32
CA GLY A 235 -4.72 47.84 -23.60
C GLY A 235 -6.12 48.00 -22.99
N ASN A 236 -6.84 46.90 -22.76
CA ASN A 236 -8.18 46.93 -22.17
C ASN A 236 -8.15 47.34 -20.69
N ASN A 237 -9.25 47.94 -20.23
CA ASN A 237 -9.39 48.46 -18.86
C ASN A 237 -9.71 47.33 -17.86
N LEU A 238 -9.61 47.65 -16.55
CA LEU A 238 -9.85 46.70 -15.46
C LEU A 238 -11.21 46.00 -15.53
N HIS A 239 -12.23 46.64 -16.11
CA HIS A 239 -13.58 46.10 -16.27
C HIS A 239 -13.63 44.93 -17.27
N SER A 240 -12.92 45.04 -18.40
CA SER A 240 -12.83 43.95 -19.39
C SER A 240 -12.17 42.71 -18.81
N VAL A 241 -11.12 42.91 -17.99
CA VAL A 241 -10.37 41.83 -17.35
C VAL A 241 -11.26 41.06 -16.36
N VAL A 242 -11.95 41.76 -15.45
CA VAL A 242 -12.84 41.08 -14.47
C VAL A 242 -14.01 40.38 -15.17
N HIS A 243 -14.55 40.95 -16.25
CA HIS A 243 -15.61 40.32 -17.03
C HIS A 243 -15.15 39.02 -17.69
N GLN A 244 -13.92 38.98 -18.22
CA GLN A 244 -13.36 37.75 -18.80
C GLN A 244 -13.06 36.68 -17.75
N VAL A 245 -12.57 37.08 -16.57
CA VAL A 245 -12.42 36.15 -15.45
C VAL A 245 -13.78 35.56 -15.10
N PHE A 246 -14.80 36.39 -14.90
CA PHE A 246 -16.16 35.93 -14.59
C PHE A 246 -16.72 34.99 -15.67
N GLN A 247 -16.60 35.34 -16.96
CA GLN A 247 -17.05 34.46 -18.04
C GLN A 247 -16.33 33.11 -18.08
N SER A 248 -15.05 33.07 -17.69
CA SER A 248 -14.25 31.85 -17.76
C SER A 248 -14.35 30.99 -16.51
N THR A 249 -14.58 31.57 -15.33
CA THR A 249 -14.66 30.85 -14.04
C THR A 249 -16.06 30.73 -13.48
N ASN A 250 -17.03 31.45 -14.04
CA ASN A 250 -18.37 31.65 -13.48
C ASN A 250 -18.35 32.09 -12.01
N THR A 251 -17.25 32.70 -11.57
CA THR A 251 -17.03 33.15 -10.19
C THR A 251 -17.10 34.67 -10.15
N PRO A 252 -18.02 35.27 -9.36
CA PRO A 252 -18.11 36.72 -9.27
C PRO A 252 -16.80 37.34 -8.79
N VAL A 253 -16.36 38.41 -9.47
CA VAL A 253 -15.10 39.10 -9.17
C VAL A 253 -15.39 40.53 -8.79
N LEU A 254 -14.72 41.01 -7.74
CA LEU A 254 -14.80 42.38 -7.25
C LEU A 254 -13.39 42.88 -6.91
N ILE A 255 -12.99 43.99 -7.53
CA ILE A 255 -11.77 44.72 -7.22
C ILE A 255 -12.19 46.03 -6.55
N GLU A 256 -11.70 46.26 -5.33
CA GLU A 256 -11.98 47.46 -4.54
C GLU A 256 -10.67 48.17 -4.17
N ASN A 257 -10.75 49.48 -3.94
CA ASN A 257 -9.65 50.22 -3.33
C ASN A 257 -9.61 50.01 -1.80
N LEU A 258 -8.59 50.58 -1.13
CA LEU A 258 -8.42 50.52 0.32
C LEU A 258 -9.59 51.14 1.12
N HIS A 259 -10.51 51.83 0.46
CA HIS A 259 -11.67 52.47 1.08
C HIS A 259 -12.98 51.73 0.72
N LEU A 260 -12.90 50.49 0.23
CA LEU A 260 -14.05 49.68 -0.18
C LEU A 260 -14.93 50.38 -1.23
N HIS A 261 -14.28 51.09 -2.16
CA HIS A 261 -14.94 51.58 -3.36
C HIS A 261 -14.63 50.63 -4.51
N PRO A 262 -15.65 50.13 -5.23
CA PRO A 262 -15.47 49.22 -6.34
C PRO A 262 -14.73 49.93 -7.49
N LEU A 263 -13.61 49.35 -7.92
CA LEU A 263 -12.83 49.75 -9.09
C LEU A 263 -13.28 49.00 -10.36
N ALA A 264 -13.65 47.72 -10.22
CA ALA A 264 -14.23 46.90 -11.27
C ALA A 264 -14.93 45.67 -10.67
N TYR A 265 -16.01 45.20 -11.29
CA TYR A 265 -16.70 43.98 -10.85
C TYR A 265 -17.39 43.27 -12.02
N ALA A 266 -17.65 41.98 -11.88
CA ALA A 266 -18.40 41.16 -12.82
C ALA A 266 -19.13 40.02 -12.12
N GLY A 267 -20.34 39.68 -12.57
CA GLY A 267 -21.17 38.63 -11.96
C GLY A 267 -21.86 39.03 -10.65
N ILE A 268 -21.91 40.33 -10.34
CA ILE A 268 -22.51 40.89 -9.13
C ILE A 268 -23.43 42.04 -9.55
N SER A 269 -24.67 42.07 -9.06
CA SER A 269 -25.59 43.18 -9.26
C SER A 269 -25.31 44.36 -8.33
N SER A 270 -25.82 45.55 -8.67
CA SER A 270 -25.63 46.75 -7.85
C SER A 270 -26.20 46.62 -6.42
N ASN A 271 -27.26 45.82 -6.24
CA ASN A 271 -27.86 45.58 -4.92
C ASN A 271 -26.97 44.66 -4.08
N GLU A 272 -26.51 43.55 -4.66
CA GLU A 272 -25.60 42.61 -3.99
C GLU A 272 -24.28 43.27 -3.58
N LEU A 273 -23.79 44.24 -4.37
CA LEU A 273 -22.56 44.95 -4.08
C LEU A 273 -22.63 45.74 -2.77
N ASN A 274 -23.78 46.37 -2.49
CA ASN A 274 -24.04 47.06 -1.23
C ASN A 274 -24.21 46.07 -0.07
N GLU A 275 -24.95 44.98 -0.27
CA GLU A 275 -25.14 43.94 0.75
C GLU A 275 -23.80 43.32 1.19
N TYR A 276 -22.93 42.97 0.23
CA TYR A 276 -21.62 42.41 0.53
C TYR A 276 -20.70 43.41 1.23
N LYS A 277 -20.81 44.70 0.90
CA LYS A 277 -20.07 45.77 1.56
C LYS A 277 -20.51 45.94 3.02
N GLU A 278 -21.81 46.02 3.27
CA GLU A 278 -22.36 46.14 4.62
C GLU A 278 -22.07 44.92 5.49
N GLU A 279 -22.10 43.72 4.92
CA GLU A 279 -21.74 42.50 5.63
C GLU A 279 -20.25 42.46 6.00
N LEU A 280 -19.36 42.87 5.08
CA LEU A 280 -17.93 42.97 5.37
C LEU A 280 -17.65 44.03 6.45
N ILE A 281 -18.31 45.20 6.39
CA ILE A 281 -18.17 46.25 7.41
C ILE A 281 -18.64 45.75 8.78
N ARG A 282 -19.78 45.05 8.86
CA ARG A 282 -20.26 44.44 10.10
C ARG A 282 -19.30 43.39 10.65
N TYR A 283 -18.75 42.55 9.79
CA TYR A 283 -17.76 41.55 10.16
C TYR A 283 -16.48 42.20 10.72
N MET A 284 -16.02 43.30 10.12
CA MET A 284 -14.84 44.04 10.60
C MET A 284 -15.13 44.82 11.89
N GLY A 285 -16.30 45.46 12.02
CA GLY A 285 -16.68 46.22 13.21
C GLY A 285 -16.78 45.37 14.48
N ASN A 286 -17.21 44.11 14.33
CA ASN A 286 -17.32 43.15 15.43
C ASN A 286 -16.00 42.45 15.78
N ASN A 287 -14.94 42.61 14.97
CA ASN A 287 -13.62 42.03 15.21
C ASN A 287 -12.60 43.15 15.46
N HIS A 288 -12.37 43.51 16.72
CA HIS A 288 -11.51 44.63 17.17
C HIS A 288 -10.03 44.61 16.71
N PHE A 289 -9.58 43.59 15.98
CA PHE A 289 -8.26 43.52 15.35
C PHE A 289 -8.23 43.96 13.88
N CYS A 290 -9.35 44.38 13.29
CA CYS A 290 -9.48 44.68 11.86
C CYS A 290 -9.79 46.17 11.59
N GLN A 291 -8.77 47.04 11.57
CA GLN A 291 -8.94 48.36 10.93
C GLN A 291 -8.83 48.24 9.39
N PRO A 292 -9.50 49.10 8.59
CA PRO A 292 -9.47 49.02 7.12
C PRO A 292 -8.05 49.02 6.51
N GLN A 293 -7.09 49.63 7.21
CA GLN A 293 -5.68 49.74 6.80
C GLN A 293 -4.81 48.55 7.25
N ALA A 294 -5.31 47.64 8.10
CA ALA A 294 -4.48 46.63 8.78
C ALA A 294 -4.61 45.19 8.23
N VAL A 295 -5.59 44.90 7.36
CA VAL A 295 -6.14 43.52 7.27
C VAL A 295 -5.64 42.67 6.11
N VAL A 296 -5.02 43.22 5.07
CA VAL A 296 -4.68 42.41 3.89
C VAL A 296 -3.19 42.45 3.60
N THR A 297 -2.40 41.75 4.41
CA THR A 297 -0.97 41.49 4.15
C THR A 297 -0.76 40.15 3.45
N SER A 298 -1.75 39.26 3.50
CA SER A 298 -1.74 37.94 2.87
C SER A 298 -3.11 37.58 2.32
N THR A 299 -3.16 36.57 1.44
CA THR A 299 -4.43 36.01 0.95
C THR A 299 -5.19 35.34 2.09
N GLN A 300 -6.45 35.73 2.30
CA GLN A 300 -7.33 35.17 3.34
C GLN A 300 -8.67 34.74 2.76
N LEU A 301 -9.19 33.61 3.23
CA LEU A 301 -10.55 33.15 2.94
C LEU A 301 -11.47 33.54 4.10
N LEU A 302 -12.33 34.52 3.88
CA LEU A 302 -13.38 34.94 4.83
C LEU A 302 -14.65 34.15 4.57
N ARG A 303 -15.19 33.52 5.61
CA ARG A 303 -16.50 32.86 5.57
C ARG A 303 -17.52 33.79 6.22
N LEU A 304 -18.38 34.39 5.42
CA LEU A 304 -19.46 35.28 5.85
C LEU A 304 -20.79 34.51 5.86
N ARG A 305 -21.88 35.12 6.34
CA ARG A 305 -23.18 34.43 6.46
C ARG A 305 -23.77 34.08 5.10
N HIS A 306 -23.61 34.94 4.10
CA HIS A 306 -24.26 34.77 2.80
C HIS A 306 -23.28 34.40 1.67
N HIS A 307 -21.97 34.52 1.89
CA HIS A 307 -20.96 34.23 0.87
C HIS A 307 -19.58 33.92 1.45
N HIS A 308 -18.73 33.35 0.61
CA HIS A 308 -17.31 33.18 0.88
C HIS A 308 -16.51 34.21 0.08
N ARG A 309 -15.55 34.89 0.71
CA ARG A 309 -14.66 35.85 0.05
C ARG A 309 -13.22 35.40 0.15
N LEU A 310 -12.58 35.15 -0.99
CA LEU A 310 -11.13 35.02 -1.08
C LEU A 310 -10.54 36.41 -1.34
N MET A 311 -9.94 37.02 -0.31
CA MET A 311 -9.36 38.36 -0.40
C MET A 311 -7.84 38.26 -0.53
N THR A 312 -7.28 38.89 -1.56
CA THR A 312 -5.82 38.93 -1.83
C THR A 312 -5.39 40.38 -2.01
N PRO A 313 -4.32 40.84 -1.33
CA PRO A 313 -3.84 42.20 -1.51
C PRO A 313 -3.07 42.32 -2.83
N VAL A 314 -3.37 43.37 -3.59
CA VAL A 314 -2.63 43.70 -4.82
C VAL A 314 -1.73 44.89 -4.51
N PHE A 315 -0.42 44.63 -4.42
CA PHE A 315 0.57 45.67 -4.20
C PHE A 315 1.04 46.25 -5.55
N CYS A 316 0.65 47.48 -5.84
CA CYS A 316 1.15 48.21 -6.99
C CYS A 316 2.49 48.86 -6.62
N LYS A 317 3.57 48.57 -7.37
CA LYS A 317 4.79 49.39 -7.31
C LYS A 317 4.48 50.75 -7.93
N THR A 318 4.49 51.79 -7.12
CA THR A 318 4.59 53.17 -7.62
C THR A 318 5.91 53.30 -8.38
N LYS A 319 5.82 53.73 -9.64
CA LYS A 319 6.98 54.21 -10.39
C LYS A 319 7.44 55.54 -9.83
#